data_AF-A0A951YZ55-F1
#
_entry.id   AF-A0A951YZ55-F1
#
_cell.length_a   1.000
_cell.length_b   1.000
_cell.length_c   1.000
_cell.angle_alpha   90.00
_cell.angle_beta   90.00
_cell.angle_gamma   90.00
#
_symmetry.space_group_name_H-M   'P 1'
#
loop_
_entity.id
_entity.type
_entity.pdbx_description
1 polymer ?
#
loop_
_entity_poly.entity_id
_entity_poly.type
_entity_poly.pdbx_seq_one_letter_code
_entity_poly.pdbx_strand_id
1 'polypeptide(L)'
;SPAASASPAASASPAASAPHFASHEQIEALHAHLERALVRIGFLDPRHPKKLMPRLRRLFSRTRLEVEEVELLRGVCTQIEKACTNPYAPPGRDGSYSPVPSNEGDSE
;
A
#
# COMPACT_ATOMS: atom_id res chain seq x y z
N SER A 1 64.65 3.58 6.42
CA SER A 1 63.27 3.69 5.93
C SER A 1 63.22 4.54 4.68
N PRO A 2 62.47 4.12 3.66
CA PRO A 2 61.49 5.03 3.08
C PRO A 2 60.11 4.39 2.99
N ALA A 3 59.10 5.19 3.33
CA ALA A 3 57.69 4.86 3.26
C ALA A 3 57.24 4.91 1.79
N ALA A 4 56.72 3.79 1.28
CA ALA A 4 56.01 3.75 0.02
C ALA A 4 54.54 4.09 0.28
N SER A 5 54.13 5.27 -0.15
CA SER A 5 52.75 5.73 -0.16
C SER A 5 51.95 4.92 -1.18
N ALA A 6 51.03 4.08 -0.71
CA ALA A 6 50.03 3.44 -1.56
C ALA A 6 48.78 4.36 -1.64
N SER A 7 48.43 4.77 -2.86
CA SER A 7 47.17 5.46 -3.16
C SER A 7 45.96 4.59 -2.80
N PRO A 8 44.83 5.16 -2.33
CA PRO A 8 43.64 4.39 -2.08
C PRO A 8 42.98 4.02 -3.41
N ALA A 9 42.72 2.73 -3.60
CA ALA A 9 41.87 2.22 -4.66
C ALA A 9 40.48 2.84 -4.50
N ALA A 10 39.98 3.49 -5.55
CA ALA A 10 38.66 4.06 -5.61
C ALA A 10 37.61 2.96 -5.38
N SER A 11 36.89 3.06 -4.27
CA SER A 11 35.72 2.25 -3.97
C SER A 11 34.63 2.59 -5.00
N ALA A 12 34.42 1.72 -5.99
CA ALA A 12 33.28 1.83 -6.88
C ALA A 12 31.99 1.66 -6.05
N SER A 13 31.22 2.74 -5.89
CA SER A 13 29.86 2.67 -5.35
C SER A 13 29.02 1.75 -6.25
N PRO A 14 28.12 0.93 -5.68
CA PRO A 14 27.24 0.11 -6.50
C PRO A 14 26.38 1.05 -7.33
N ALA A 15 26.56 1.00 -8.66
CA ALA A 15 25.70 1.71 -9.60
C ALA A 15 24.25 1.32 -9.29
N ALA A 16 23.43 2.32 -8.93
CA ALA A 16 22.00 2.13 -8.71
C ALA A 16 21.42 1.44 -9.96
N SER A 17 20.85 0.25 -9.76
CA SER A 17 20.17 -0.48 -10.82
C SER A 17 19.10 0.42 -11.45
N ALA A 18 18.96 0.35 -12.77
CA ALA A 18 17.96 1.17 -13.47
C ALA A 18 16.54 0.88 -12.92
N PRO A 19 15.69 1.92 -12.80
CA PRO A 19 14.35 1.76 -12.23
C PRO A 19 13.51 0.79 -13.05
N HIS A 20 12.87 -0.15 -12.39
CA HIS A 20 12.02 -1.16 -13.01
C HIS A 20 10.55 -0.75 -12.91
N PHE A 21 10.03 -0.13 -13.96
CA PHE A 21 8.65 0.36 -13.98
C PHE A 21 7.62 -0.77 -14.03
N ALA A 22 6.53 -0.57 -13.29
CA ALA A 22 5.41 -1.49 -13.28
C ALA A 22 4.67 -1.52 -14.63
N SER A 23 4.24 -2.71 -15.02
CA SER A 23 3.36 -2.91 -16.17
C SER A 23 1.97 -2.34 -15.88
N HIS A 24 1.21 -2.08 -16.94
CA HIS A 24 -0.18 -1.66 -16.80
C HIS A 24 -1.03 -2.68 -16.02
N GLU A 25 -0.79 -3.97 -16.23
CA GLU A 25 -1.48 -5.05 -15.54
C GLU A 25 -1.18 -5.05 -14.03
N GLN A 26 0.07 -4.80 -13.64
CA GLN A 26 0.46 -4.69 -12.23
C GLN A 26 -0.23 -3.51 -11.55
N ILE A 27 -0.32 -2.37 -12.24
CA ILE A 27 -1.02 -1.17 -11.74
C ILE A 27 -2.53 -1.42 -11.62
N GLU A 28 -3.17 -2.06 -12.59
CA GLU A 28 -4.59 -2.41 -12.50
C GLU A 28 -4.86 -3.44 -11.38
N ALA A 29 -3.95 -4.40 -11.17
CA ALA A 29 -4.03 -5.34 -10.05
C ALA A 29 -3.95 -4.63 -8.69
N LEU A 30 -3.09 -3.60 -8.57
CA LEU A 30 -3.04 -2.73 -7.40
C LEU A 30 -4.36 -1.97 -7.21
N HIS A 31 -4.90 -1.35 -8.26
CA HIS A 31 -6.17 -0.63 -8.18
C HIS A 31 -7.31 -1.53 -7.68
N ALA A 32 -7.41 -2.75 -8.22
CA ALA A 32 -8.42 -3.71 -7.81
C ALA A 32 -8.24 -4.15 -6.34
N HIS A 33 -6.99 -4.33 -5.88
CA HIS A 33 -6.71 -4.69 -4.48
C HIS A 33 -7.05 -3.55 -3.53
N LEU A 34 -6.65 -2.33 -3.87
CA LEU A 34 -6.95 -1.14 -3.09
C LEU A 34 -8.47 -0.94 -2.96
N GLU A 35 -9.22 -1.13 -4.05
CA GLU A 35 -10.69 -1.06 -4.02
C GLU A 35 -11.29 -2.05 -3.02
N ARG A 36 -10.88 -3.33 -3.09
CA ARG A 36 -11.34 -4.36 -2.13
C ARG A 36 -11.00 -4.01 -0.70
N ALA A 37 -9.78 -3.54 -0.44
CA ALA A 37 -9.34 -3.13 0.90
C ALA A 37 -10.16 -1.95 1.42
N LEU A 38 -10.44 -0.95 0.58
CA LEU A 38 -11.24 0.22 0.94
C LEU A 38 -12.71 -0.11 1.20
N VAL A 39 -13.28 -1.07 0.45
CA VAL A 39 -14.62 -1.61 0.72
C VAL A 39 -14.62 -2.37 2.04
N ARG A 40 -13.58 -3.19 2.29
CA ARG A 40 -13.46 -4.02 3.49
C ARG A 40 -13.42 -3.19 4.78
N ILE A 41 -12.80 -2.01 4.75
CA ILE A 41 -12.77 -1.07 5.89
C ILE A 41 -13.98 -0.11 5.95
N GLY A 42 -14.94 -0.22 5.02
CA GLY A 42 -16.11 0.67 4.97
C GLY A 42 -15.84 2.09 4.47
N PHE A 43 -14.65 2.39 3.94
CA PHE A 43 -14.33 3.71 3.39
C PHE A 43 -14.99 3.94 2.02
N LEU A 44 -15.07 2.87 1.21
CA LEU A 44 -15.75 2.86 -0.08
C LEU A 44 -17.06 2.08 0.03
N ASP A 45 -18.17 2.74 -0.28
CA ASP A 45 -19.47 2.08 -0.43
C ASP A 45 -19.64 1.62 -1.90
N PRO A 46 -19.75 0.31 -2.18
CA PRO A 46 -19.93 -0.19 -3.54
C PRO A 46 -21.30 0.16 -4.14
N ARG A 47 -22.30 0.46 -3.30
CA ARG A 47 -23.66 0.84 -3.74
C ARG A 47 -23.75 2.31 -4.12
N HIS A 48 -22.84 3.13 -3.58
CA HIS A 48 -22.68 4.53 -3.93
C HIS A 48 -21.23 4.77 -4.34
N PRO A 49 -20.85 4.40 -5.57
CA PRO A 49 -19.49 4.56 -6.04
C PRO A 49 -19.17 6.06 -6.10
N LYS A 50 -18.61 6.58 -5.00
CA LYS A 50 -18.04 7.92 -4.96
C LYS A 50 -17.02 8.01 -6.10
N LYS A 51 -16.69 9.23 -6.56
CA LYS A 51 -15.60 9.46 -7.52
C LYS A 51 -14.20 9.13 -6.96
N LEU A 52 -14.10 8.30 -5.93
CA LEU A 52 -12.88 7.98 -5.20
C LEU A 52 -11.92 7.15 -6.06
N MET A 53 -12.35 6.00 -6.59
CA MET A 53 -11.49 5.16 -7.44
C MET A 53 -10.97 5.92 -8.68
N PRO A 54 -11.80 6.68 -9.43
CA PRO A 54 -11.30 7.55 -10.49
C PRO A 54 -10.27 8.58 -10.02
N ARG A 55 -10.42 9.15 -8.82
CA ARG A 55 -9.46 10.11 -8.25
C ARG A 55 -8.14 9.42 -7.86
N LEU A 56 -8.20 8.21 -7.29
CA LEU A 56 -7.01 7.42 -6.95
C LEU A 56 -6.25 7.00 -8.20
N ARG A 57 -6.96 6.51 -9.23
CA ARG A 57 -6.36 6.18 -10.54
C ARG A 57 -5.64 7.38 -11.15
N ARG A 58 -6.26 8.56 -11.12
CA ARG A 58 -5.66 9.82 -11.58
C ARG A 58 -4.47 10.27 -10.71
N LEU A 59 -4.46 9.93 -9.43
CA LEU A 59 -3.34 10.24 -8.54
C LEU A 59 -2.12 9.39 -8.92
N PHE A 60 -2.30 8.07 -9.02
CA PHE A 60 -1.22 7.15 -9.38
C PHE A 60 -0.73 7.33 -10.81
N SER A 61 -1.59 7.79 -11.74
CA SER A 61 -1.16 8.06 -13.12
C SER A 61 -0.22 9.27 -13.26
N ARG A 62 -0.03 10.09 -12.21
CA ARG A 62 0.90 11.22 -12.23
C ARG A 62 2.34 10.79 -12.02
N THR A 63 2.55 9.61 -11.44
CA THR A 63 3.85 9.03 -11.18
C THR A 63 4.04 7.80 -12.05
N ARG A 64 5.30 7.51 -12.40
CA ARG A 64 5.65 6.29 -13.10
C ARG A 64 6.03 5.26 -12.05
N LEU A 65 5.03 4.51 -11.57
CA LEU A 65 5.23 3.56 -10.48
C LEU A 65 6.22 2.47 -10.86
N GLU A 66 7.10 2.13 -9.92
CA GLU A 66 8.00 1.00 -10.01
C GLU A 66 7.32 -0.29 -9.51
N VAL A 67 7.83 -1.44 -9.94
CA VAL A 67 7.30 -2.75 -9.51
C VAL A 67 7.36 -2.89 -7.99
N GLU A 68 8.46 -2.48 -7.37
CA GLU A 68 8.64 -2.54 -5.92
C GLU A 68 7.61 -1.67 -5.18
N GLU A 69 7.29 -0.49 -5.70
CA GLU A 69 6.27 0.39 -5.11
C GLU A 69 4.87 -0.22 -5.22
N VAL A 70 4.56 -0.84 -6.36
CA VAL A 70 3.30 -1.56 -6.56
C VAL A 70 3.18 -2.72 -5.57
N GLU A 71 4.24 -3.52 -5.41
CA GLU A 71 4.28 -4.64 -4.47
C GLU A 71 4.16 -4.17 -3.02
N LEU A 72 4.85 -3.09 -2.66
CA LEU A 72 4.74 -2.44 -1.35
C LEU A 72 3.29 -2.03 -1.04
N LEU A 73 2.65 -1.31 -1.97
CA LEU A 73 1.27 -0.86 -1.80
C LEU A 73 0.28 -2.03 -1.73
N ARG A 74 0.52 -3.11 -2.49
CA ARG A 74 -0.27 -4.35 -2.37
C ARG A 74 -0.02 -5.08 -1.05
N GLY A 75 1.19 -5.00 -0.51
CA GLY A 75 1.51 -5.44 0.85
C GLY A 75 0.70 -4.70 1.89
N VAL A 76 0.61 -3.37 1.80
CA VAL A 76 -0.25 -2.55 2.67
C VAL A 76 -1.71 -2.97 2.55
N CYS A 77 -2.25 -3.15 1.33
CA CYS A 77 -3.62 -3.62 1.13
C CYS A 77 -3.86 -4.99 1.79
N THR A 78 -2.89 -5.91 1.68
CA THR A 78 -2.95 -7.22 2.33
C THR A 78 -3.00 -7.10 3.84
N GLN A 79 -2.21 -6.21 4.44
CA GLN A 79 -2.22 -5.99 5.89
C GLN A 79 -3.52 -5.35 6.36
N ILE A 80 -4.10 -4.42 5.58
CA ILE A 80 -5.44 -3.87 5.84
C ILE A 80 -6.48 -4.99 5.84
N GLU A 81 -6.50 -5.83 4.80
CA GLU A 81 -7.45 -6.94 4.70
C GLU A 81 -7.32 -7.94 5.86
N LYS A 82 -6.08 -8.26 6.28
CA LYS A 82 -5.80 -9.15 7.42
C LYS A 82 -6.22 -8.54 8.75
N ALA A 83 -5.93 -7.27 8.98
CA ALA A 83 -6.36 -6.55 10.19
C ALA A 83 -7.90 -6.49 10.28
N CYS A 84 -8.58 -6.50 9.14
CA CYS A 84 -10.03 -6.57 9.04
C CYS A 84 -10.58 -8.00 9.04
N THR A 85 -9.96 -8.91 9.81
CA THR A 85 -10.53 -10.22 10.22
C THR A 85 -11.71 -10.05 11.23
N ASN A 86 -12.48 -8.98 11.03
CA ASN A 86 -13.88 -8.65 11.34
C ASN A 86 -14.34 -8.38 12.79
N PRO A 87 -14.98 -7.21 13.03
CA PRO A 87 -16.40 -7.26 13.46
C PRO A 87 -17.31 -6.14 12.89
N TYR A 88 -16.84 -5.32 11.95
CA TYR A 88 -17.55 -4.12 11.51
C TYR A 88 -18.59 -4.43 10.42
N ALA A 89 -19.78 -4.88 10.84
CA ALA A 89 -20.99 -4.76 10.04
C ALA A 89 -21.11 -3.31 9.52
N PRO A 90 -21.60 -3.09 8.28
CA PRO A 90 -21.75 -1.73 7.76
C PRO A 90 -22.58 -0.90 8.75
N PRO A 91 -22.26 0.40 8.93
CA PRO A 91 -23.06 1.25 9.80
C PRO A 91 -24.53 1.14 9.38
N GLY A 92 -25.44 1.22 10.35
CA GLY A 92 -26.88 1.29 10.05
C GLY A 92 -27.15 2.36 8.99
N ARG A 93 -28.33 2.30 8.35
CA ARG A 93 -28.73 3.26 7.29
C ARG A 93 -28.61 4.74 7.70
N ASP A 94 -28.44 5.01 8.99
CA ASP A 94 -28.26 6.31 9.65
C ASP A 94 -26.80 6.80 9.74
N GLY A 95 -25.81 5.98 9.38
CA GLY A 95 -24.39 6.38 9.38
C GLY A 95 -23.74 6.43 10.77
N SER A 96 -24.35 5.83 11.78
CA SER A 96 -23.75 5.71 13.10
C SER A 96 -22.66 4.64 13.11
N TYR A 97 -21.45 5.06 13.49
CA TYR A 97 -20.32 4.16 13.76
C TYR A 97 -20.55 3.58 15.16
N SER A 98 -20.90 2.29 15.27
CA SER A 98 -20.91 1.60 16.56
C SER A 98 -19.47 1.44 17.06
N PRO A 99 -19.08 2.05 18.18
CA PRO A 99 -17.72 1.91 18.69
C PRO A 99 -17.37 0.43 18.85
N VAL A 100 -16.13 0.08 18.48
CA VAL A 100 -15.57 -1.25 18.71
C VAL A 100 -15.68 -1.56 20.20
N PRO A 101 -16.21 -2.72 20.62
CA PRO A 101 -15.97 -3.17 21.98
C PRO A 101 -14.46 -3.37 22.11
N SER A 102 -13.84 -2.66 23.04
CA SER A 102 -12.48 -2.94 23.45
C SER A 102 -12.41 -4.42 23.81
N ASN A 103 -11.57 -5.20 23.12
CA ASN A 103 -11.25 -6.55 23.58
C ASN A 103 -10.52 -6.42 24.93
N GLU A 104 -11.26 -6.42 26.04
CA GLU A 104 -10.74 -6.66 27.38
C GLU A 104 -10.47 -8.16 27.56
N GLY A 105 -9.59 -8.74 26.74
CA GLY A 105 -9.45 -10.19 26.64
C GLY A 105 -8.16 -10.69 26.00
N ASP A 106 -7.03 -10.02 26.27
CA ASP A 106 -5.71 -10.65 26.20
C ASP A 106 -5.08 -10.49 27.58
N SER A 107 -5.51 -11.36 28.48
CA SER A 107 -4.82 -11.68 29.73
C SER A 107 -4.98 -13.18 29.90
N GLU A 108 -4.06 -13.96 29.33
CA GLU A 108 -3.21 -14.92 30.07
C GLU A 108 -2.13 -15.53 29.15
#